data_AF-A5ZV16-F1
#
_entry.id   AF-A5ZV16-F1
#
_cell.length_a   1.000
_cell.length_b   1.000
_cell.length_c   1.000
_cell.angle_alpha   90.00
_cell.angle_beta   90.00
_cell.angle_gamma   90.00
#
_symmetry.space_group_name_H-M   'P 1'
#
loop_
_entity.id
_entity.type
_entity.pdbx_description
1 polymer ?
#
loop_
_entity_poly.entity_id
_entity_poly.type
_entity_poly.pdbx_seq_one_letter_code
_entity_poly.pdbx_strand_id
1 'polypeptide(L)'
;MSFILDNFGRTLQKRKESATMILISENYKTGGSKMSGQRYMVNAMGEQCPIPVVKTKKVLDSIQGDAEIEVLVDNETAVQNLTRMGKNTGAEVFSEKKSDKEFHVFIRVKDRQPVTDTKAEEVSCIPDVKGDFVVAVDTATMGRGNDELGKVLMKGFLFAVTQLDELPKTMLFYNGGATLTTEGSDSLEDLKSLEAQGVTIKTCGTCLNYYGLTEKLCVGEVTNMYDIVETMAKASKVIKP
;
A
#
# COMPACT_ATOMS: atom_id res chain seq x y z
N MET A 1 29.89 16.59 -16.55
CA MET A 1 29.25 15.27 -16.78
C MET A 1 30.26 14.23 -16.32
N SER A 2 30.20 13.81 -15.05
CA SER A 2 31.18 12.89 -14.46
C SER A 2 30.49 11.54 -14.25
N PHE A 3 31.00 10.50 -14.91
CA PHE A 3 30.54 9.12 -14.77
C PHE A 3 31.53 8.39 -13.85
N ILE A 4 31.03 7.78 -12.78
CA ILE A 4 31.80 6.83 -11.99
C ILE A 4 31.56 5.46 -12.62
N LEU A 5 32.61 4.87 -13.18
CA LEU A 5 32.65 3.49 -13.66
C LEU A 5 32.97 2.59 -12.46
N ASP A 6 32.25 1.48 -12.32
CA ASP A 6 32.66 0.41 -11.41
C ASP A 6 33.74 -0.47 -12.08
N ASN A 7 34.45 -1.30 -11.31
CA ASN A 7 35.62 -2.10 -11.73
C ASN A 7 35.38 -3.11 -12.89
N PHE A 8 34.18 -3.13 -13.47
CA PHE A 8 33.78 -3.95 -14.62
C PHE A 8 33.17 -3.18 -15.79
N GLY A 9 33.26 -1.84 -15.81
CA GLY A 9 32.97 -1.03 -17.02
C GLY A 9 31.51 -1.01 -17.48
N ARG A 10 30.53 -1.33 -16.62
CA ARG A 10 29.10 -1.23 -16.94
C ARG A 10 28.49 0.07 -16.44
N THR A 11 27.71 0.72 -17.30
CA THR A 11 26.95 1.93 -17.00
C THR A 11 25.77 1.60 -16.08
N LEU A 12 25.80 2.05 -14.83
CA LEU A 12 24.68 1.91 -13.90
C LEU A 12 23.64 3.02 -14.16
N GLN A 13 22.45 2.62 -14.60
CA GLN A 13 21.30 3.50 -14.71
C GLN A 13 20.79 3.83 -13.30
N LYS A 14 20.84 5.11 -12.91
CA LYS A 14 20.30 5.59 -11.63
C LYS A 14 18.82 5.22 -11.53
N ARG A 15 18.48 4.26 -10.66
CA ARG A 15 17.10 4.07 -10.18
C ARG A 15 16.71 5.29 -9.36
N LYS A 16 15.56 5.88 -9.68
CA LYS A 16 14.89 6.91 -8.87
C LYS A 16 14.24 6.17 -7.69
N GLU A 17 14.95 6.06 -6.57
CA GLU A 17 14.33 5.68 -5.30
C GLU A 17 13.64 6.91 -4.71
N SER A 18 12.33 6.79 -4.47
CA SER A 18 11.52 7.79 -3.78
C SER A 18 11.20 7.29 -2.37
N ALA A 19 11.18 8.23 -1.43
CA ALA A 19 10.98 8.10 0.03
C ALA A 19 12.22 7.64 0.82
N THR A 20 12.94 8.62 1.34
CA THR A 20 14.13 8.50 2.19
C THR A 20 13.81 7.78 3.51
N MET A 21 14.00 6.46 3.54
CA MET A 21 14.17 5.69 4.76
C MET A 21 15.61 5.96 5.26
N ILE A 22 15.77 6.67 6.37
CA ILE A 22 17.08 6.86 6.98
C ILE A 22 17.19 5.86 8.13
N LEU A 23 18.07 4.87 7.97
CA LEU A 23 18.53 4.04 9.08
C LEU A 23 19.41 4.93 9.98
N ILE A 24 18.93 5.28 11.16
CA ILE A 24 19.71 6.10 12.10
C ILE A 24 20.39 5.15 13.09
N SER A 25 21.51 4.56 12.63
CA SER A 25 22.54 3.82 13.39
C SER A 25 22.18 2.47 14.05
N GLU A 26 23.16 1.56 14.08
CA GLU A 26 23.08 0.23 14.71
C GLU A 26 23.37 0.22 16.22
N ASN A 27 23.57 1.37 16.89
CA ASN A 27 23.92 1.36 18.33
C ASN A 27 23.48 2.65 19.03
N TYR A 28 22.21 2.75 19.41
CA TYR A 28 21.71 3.82 20.28
C TYR A 28 21.69 3.35 21.75
N LYS A 29 22.38 4.07 22.64
CA LYS A 29 22.34 3.83 24.09
C LYS A 29 21.27 4.70 24.72
N THR A 30 20.16 4.12 25.15
CA THR A 30 19.27 4.75 26.14
C THR A 30 19.82 4.53 27.54
N GLY A 31 19.77 5.56 28.39
CA GLY A 31 20.32 5.51 29.74
C GLY A 31 19.69 4.38 30.56
N GLY A 32 20.54 3.51 31.12
CA GLY A 32 20.18 2.62 32.22
C GLY A 32 19.67 1.22 31.87
N SER A 33 20.01 0.63 30.73
CA SER A 33 20.12 -0.84 30.53
C SER A 33 20.62 -1.07 29.10
N LYS A 34 21.55 -2.00 28.88
CA LYS A 34 22.01 -2.36 27.53
C LYS A 34 20.84 -2.94 26.72
N MET A 35 20.17 -2.14 25.90
CA MET A 35 19.32 -2.63 24.82
C MET A 35 19.91 -2.14 23.49
N SER A 36 20.43 -3.08 22.71
CA SER A 36 20.93 -2.88 21.35
C SER A 36 19.72 -2.86 20.41
N GLY A 37 18.99 -1.74 20.37
CA GLY A 37 17.79 -1.59 19.54
C GLY A 37 18.06 -0.80 18.26
N GLN A 38 17.36 -1.15 17.18
CA GLN A 38 17.41 -0.42 15.91
C GLN A 38 16.53 0.84 15.96
N ARG A 39 16.92 1.91 15.26
CA ARG A 39 16.10 3.12 15.17
C ARG A 39 15.83 3.54 13.73
N TYR A 40 14.55 3.83 13.47
CA TYR A 40 14.05 4.22 12.16
C TYR A 40 13.34 5.57 12.23
N MET A 41 13.46 6.34 11.16
CA MET A 41 12.69 7.57 10.99
C MET A 41 11.84 7.50 9.72
N VAL A 42 10.56 7.82 9.84
CA VAL A 42 9.60 7.87 8.74
C VAL A 42 9.03 9.29 8.66
N ASN A 43 9.44 10.06 7.65
CA ASN A 43 8.83 11.35 7.38
C ASN A 43 7.60 11.19 6.48
N ALA A 44 6.42 11.50 7.01
CA ALA A 44 5.13 11.45 6.32
C ALA A 44 4.36 12.78 6.42
N MET A 45 5.07 13.88 6.62
CA MET A 45 4.51 15.24 6.64
C MET A 45 3.90 15.58 5.26
N GLY A 46 2.71 16.19 5.24
CA GLY A 46 1.98 16.52 4.02
C GLY A 46 1.28 15.33 3.35
N GLU A 47 1.46 14.10 3.87
CA GLU A 47 0.90 12.90 3.26
C GLU A 47 -0.49 12.57 3.83
N GLN A 48 -1.44 12.35 2.93
CA GLN A 48 -2.80 11.99 3.30
C GLN A 48 -2.90 10.50 3.64
N CYS A 49 -3.89 10.13 4.46
CA CYS A 49 -4.22 8.74 4.72
C CYS A 49 -4.52 8.00 3.40
N PRO A 50 -4.00 6.77 3.18
CA PRO A 50 -3.37 5.87 4.16
C PRO A 50 -1.83 5.90 4.19
N ILE A 51 -1.17 6.83 3.48
CA ILE A 51 0.29 6.79 3.26
C ILE A 51 1.10 6.71 4.58
N PRO A 52 0.85 7.55 5.61
CA PRO A 52 1.64 7.50 6.84
C PRO A 52 1.58 6.14 7.54
N VAL A 53 0.40 5.51 7.55
CA VAL A 53 0.18 4.20 8.18
C VAL A 53 0.92 3.11 7.41
N VAL A 54 0.81 3.11 6.09
CA VAL A 54 1.47 2.12 5.22
C VAL A 54 2.98 2.19 5.33
N LYS A 55 3.57 3.39 5.21
CA LYS A 55 5.03 3.56 5.32
C LYS A 55 5.55 3.05 6.67
N THR A 56 4.83 3.38 7.73
CA THR A 56 5.20 2.95 9.08
C THR A 56 5.06 1.44 9.25
N LYS A 57 3.96 0.82 8.75
CA LYS A 57 3.78 -0.63 8.79
C LYS A 57 4.90 -1.36 8.05
N LYS A 58 5.31 -0.90 6.87
CA LYS A 58 6.42 -1.50 6.10
C LYS A 58 7.73 -1.53 6.87
N VAL A 59 8.09 -0.41 7.52
CA VAL A 59 9.28 -0.37 8.37
C VAL A 59 9.12 -1.37 9.51
N LEU A 60 7.96 -1.35 10.17
CA LEU A 60 7.65 -2.23 11.29
C LEU A 60 7.74 -3.73 10.93
N ASP A 61 7.30 -4.11 9.73
CA ASP A 61 7.33 -5.50 9.24
C ASP A 61 8.74 -5.97 8.86
N SER A 62 9.65 -5.04 8.55
CA SER A 62 11.06 -5.36 8.26
C SER A 62 11.95 -5.54 9.49
N ILE A 63 11.45 -5.18 10.69
CA ILE A 63 12.24 -5.16 11.92
C ILE A 63 12.38 -6.56 12.54
N GLN A 64 13.59 -6.88 12.99
CA GLN A 64 13.90 -8.04 13.82
C GLN A 64 14.52 -7.59 15.15
N GLY A 65 14.00 -8.10 16.27
CA GLY A 65 14.44 -7.72 17.61
C GLY A 65 13.87 -6.39 18.10
N ASP A 66 14.63 -5.70 18.95
CA ASP A 66 14.22 -4.45 19.57
C ASP A 66 14.35 -3.27 18.59
N ALA A 67 13.33 -2.42 18.51
CA ALA A 67 13.41 -1.21 17.70
C ALA A 67 12.48 -0.08 18.15
N GLU A 68 12.83 1.14 17.72
CA GLU A 68 12.01 2.34 17.83
C GLU A 68 11.85 2.99 16.45
N ILE A 69 10.61 3.26 16.05
CA ILE A 69 10.27 3.99 14.82
C ILE A 69 9.73 5.36 15.22
N GLU A 70 10.36 6.43 14.74
CA GLU A 70 9.90 7.80 14.87
C GLU A 70 9.21 8.25 13.58
N VAL A 71 7.93 8.58 13.65
CA VAL A 71 7.10 8.98 12.51
C VAL A 71 6.71 10.44 12.63
N LEU A 72 7.04 11.24 11.62
CA LEU A 72 6.73 12.67 11.58
C LEU A 72 5.46 12.88 10.75
N VAL A 73 4.45 13.49 11.35
CA VAL A 73 3.14 13.78 10.73
C VAL A 73 2.64 15.18 11.11
N ASP A 74 1.73 15.73 10.31
CA ASP A 74 1.35 17.15 10.39
C ASP A 74 -0.07 17.39 10.97
N ASN A 75 -0.76 16.34 11.40
CA ASN A 75 -2.13 16.43 11.92
C ASN A 75 -2.45 15.36 12.97
N GLU A 76 -3.40 15.67 13.86
CA GLU A 76 -3.82 14.78 14.96
C GLU A 76 -4.48 13.49 14.49
N THR A 77 -5.18 13.50 13.36
CA THR A 77 -5.82 12.29 12.80
C THR A 77 -4.77 11.25 12.40
N ALA A 78 -3.66 11.68 11.81
CA ALA A 78 -2.53 10.81 11.51
C ALA A 78 -1.93 10.22 12.80
N VAL A 79 -1.80 11.01 13.87
CA VAL A 79 -1.37 10.52 15.19
C VAL A 79 -2.30 9.44 15.71
N GLN A 80 -3.62 9.65 15.67
CA GLN A 80 -4.62 8.68 16.12
C GLN A 80 -4.56 7.38 15.30
N ASN A 81 -4.44 7.48 13.97
CA ASN A 81 -4.34 6.34 13.08
C ASN A 81 -3.07 5.51 13.32
N LEU A 82 -1.92 6.17 13.47
CA LEU A 82 -0.64 5.52 13.79
C LEU A 82 -0.67 4.88 15.18
N THR A 83 -1.28 5.55 16.16
CA THR A 83 -1.48 5.00 17.51
C THR A 83 -2.31 3.72 17.49
N ARG A 84 -3.42 3.72 16.72
CA ARG A 84 -4.25 2.53 16.56
C ARG A 84 -3.50 1.41 15.84
N MET A 85 -2.76 1.72 14.77
CA MET A 85 -1.95 0.75 14.05
C MET A 85 -0.90 0.10 14.96
N GLY A 86 -0.10 0.89 15.68
CA GLY A 86 0.94 0.35 16.56
C GLY A 86 0.36 -0.54 17.66
N LYS A 87 -0.73 -0.11 18.32
CA LYS A 87 -1.44 -0.94 19.32
C LYS A 87 -1.94 -2.27 18.76
N ASN A 88 -2.49 -2.28 17.55
CA ASN A 88 -2.97 -3.51 16.90
C ASN A 88 -1.84 -4.50 16.57
N THR A 89 -0.60 -4.03 16.51
CA THR A 89 0.60 -4.87 16.32
C THR A 89 1.31 -5.24 17.63
N GLY A 90 0.71 -4.92 18.78
CA GLY A 90 1.28 -5.17 20.11
C GLY A 90 2.44 -4.24 20.49
N ALA A 91 2.68 -3.17 19.72
CA ALA A 91 3.74 -2.21 19.98
C ALA A 91 3.33 -1.18 21.05
N GLU A 92 4.33 -0.68 21.80
CA GLU A 92 4.15 0.49 22.67
C GLU A 92 4.18 1.75 21.80
N VAL A 93 3.20 2.64 21.97
CA VAL A 93 3.10 3.88 21.18
C VAL A 93 2.96 5.09 22.08
N PHE A 94 3.76 6.12 21.81
CA PHE A 94 3.62 7.44 22.41
C PHE A 94 3.74 8.53 21.34
N SER A 95 3.21 9.72 21.61
CA SER A 95 3.27 10.83 20.67
C SER A 95 3.61 12.14 21.37
N GLU A 96 4.27 13.03 20.65
CA GLU A 96 4.68 14.35 21.11
C GLU A 96 4.25 15.40 20.08
N LYS A 97 3.53 16.44 20.53
CA LYS A 97 3.21 17.61 19.71
C LYS A 97 4.38 18.60 19.79
N LYS A 98 5.08 18.84 18.68
CA LYS A 98 6.20 19.80 18.59
C LYS A 98 5.73 21.20 18.25
N SER A 99 4.74 21.30 17.35
CA SER A 99 4.07 22.56 17.00
C SER A 99 2.65 22.28 16.51
N ASP A 100 1.92 23.29 16.04
CA ASP A 100 0.54 23.11 15.56
C ASP A 100 0.40 22.22 14.33
N LYS A 101 1.47 22.07 13.53
CA LYS A 101 1.48 21.22 12.33
C LYS A 101 2.62 20.21 12.34
N GLU A 102 3.15 19.86 13.52
CA GLU A 102 4.28 18.95 13.64
C GLU A 102 4.10 18.06 14.87
N PHE A 103 3.94 16.78 14.60
CA PHE A 103 3.72 15.73 15.59
C PHE A 103 4.69 14.59 15.33
N HIS A 104 5.29 14.08 16.40
CA HIS A 104 6.18 12.93 16.36
C HIS A 104 5.48 11.76 17.04
N VAL A 105 5.31 10.65 16.33
CA VAL A 105 4.76 9.40 16.88
C VAL A 105 5.87 8.38 16.97
N PHE A 106 6.09 7.85 18.16
CA PHE A 106 7.13 6.88 18.43
C PHE A 106 6.50 5.51 18.69
N ILE A 107 6.93 4.51 17.93
CA ILE A 107 6.46 3.12 18.01
C ILE A 107 7.64 2.25 18.45
N ARG A 108 7.53 1.64 19.63
CA ARG A 108 8.55 0.76 20.20
C ARG A 108 8.11 -0.69 20.18
N VAL A 109 9.00 -1.54 19.69
CA VAL A 109 8.84 -3.00 19.73
C VAL A 109 10.01 -3.63 20.46
N LYS A 110 9.73 -4.71 21.20
CA LYS A 110 10.73 -5.53 21.88
C LYS A 110 10.65 -6.95 21.36
N ASP A 111 11.81 -7.58 21.17
CA ASP A 111 11.96 -8.98 20.77
C ASP A 111 11.04 -9.37 19.59
N ARG A 112 10.91 -8.50 18.59
CA ARG A 112 10.04 -8.76 17.44
C ARG A 112 10.66 -9.87 16.60
N GLN A 113 10.02 -11.04 16.56
CA GLN A 113 10.42 -12.10 15.65
C GLN A 113 10.01 -11.74 14.22
N PRO A 114 10.76 -12.21 13.20
CA PRO A 114 10.33 -12.07 11.82
C PRO A 114 8.94 -12.67 11.66
N VAL A 115 8.08 -11.98 10.90
CA VAL A 115 6.80 -12.53 10.49
C VAL A 115 7.11 -13.61 9.45
N THR A 116 7.41 -14.83 9.89
CA THR A 116 7.53 -15.98 9.00
C THR A 116 6.13 -16.55 8.79
N ASP A 117 5.61 -16.40 7.57
CA ASP A 117 4.37 -17.03 7.12
C ASP A 117 4.39 -18.52 7.43
N THR A 118 3.77 -18.89 8.56
CA THR A 118 3.58 -20.28 8.92
C THR A 118 2.26 -20.73 8.30
N LYS A 119 2.27 -20.91 6.98
CA LYS A 119 1.37 -21.83 6.29
C LYS A 119 2.21 -22.65 5.32
N ALA A 120 2.71 -23.76 5.84
CA ALA A 120 3.24 -24.83 5.04
C ALA A 120 2.06 -25.58 4.40
N GLU A 121 1.77 -25.32 3.12
CA GLU A 121 1.19 -26.32 2.22
C GLU A 121 1.84 -26.21 0.83
N GLU A 122 2.50 -27.30 0.48
CA GLU A 122 2.92 -27.85 -0.82
C GLU A 122 3.40 -26.94 -1.98
N VAL A 123 4.59 -27.32 -2.45
CA VAL A 123 5.40 -26.69 -3.51
C VAL A 123 4.66 -26.62 -4.84
N SER A 124 4.40 -25.39 -5.28
CA SER A 124 4.33 -24.99 -6.69
C SER A 124 5.20 -23.74 -6.85
N CYS A 125 6.12 -23.75 -7.80
CA CYS A 125 7.32 -22.92 -7.83
C CYS A 125 7.12 -21.42 -8.17
N ILE A 126 6.05 -20.79 -7.69
CA ILE A 126 5.87 -19.33 -7.68
C ILE A 126 5.20 -18.99 -6.35
N PRO A 127 5.74 -18.08 -5.51
CA PRO A 127 4.99 -17.59 -4.37
C PRO A 127 3.74 -16.88 -4.92
N ASP A 128 2.59 -17.55 -4.88
CA ASP A 128 1.33 -16.93 -5.26
C ASP A 128 0.94 -16.02 -4.09
N VAL A 129 1.37 -14.76 -4.14
CA VAL A 129 1.04 -13.70 -3.15
C VAL A 129 -0.47 -13.34 -3.21
N LYS A 130 -1.29 -14.18 -3.85
CA LYS A 130 -2.69 -13.92 -4.14
C LYS A 130 -3.58 -14.63 -3.11
N GLY A 131 -4.39 -13.83 -2.44
CA GLY A 131 -5.54 -14.36 -1.72
C GLY A 131 -6.66 -14.74 -2.69
N ASP A 132 -7.47 -15.73 -2.34
CA ASP A 132 -8.61 -16.18 -3.15
C ASP A 132 -9.84 -15.26 -2.99
N PHE A 133 -9.65 -13.95 -3.18
CA PHE A 133 -10.73 -12.96 -3.06
C PHE A 133 -10.74 -11.98 -4.23
N VAL A 134 -11.89 -11.33 -4.39
CA VAL A 134 -12.16 -10.38 -5.47
C VAL A 134 -12.45 -9.00 -4.90
N VAL A 135 -11.97 -7.96 -5.57
CA VAL A 135 -12.41 -6.57 -5.33
C VAL A 135 -13.31 -6.13 -6.49
N ALA A 136 -14.52 -5.69 -6.18
CA ALA A 136 -15.52 -5.28 -7.17
C ALA A 136 -15.80 -3.78 -7.05
N VAL A 137 -15.38 -3.01 -8.05
CA VAL A 137 -15.44 -1.53 -8.07
C VAL A 137 -16.48 -1.09 -9.11
N ASP A 138 -17.62 -0.60 -8.64
CA ASP A 138 -18.76 -0.21 -9.50
C ASP A 138 -18.91 1.30 -9.71
N THR A 139 -18.04 2.09 -9.12
CA THR A 139 -18.06 3.56 -9.17
C THR A 139 -16.64 4.13 -9.13
N ALA A 140 -16.47 5.36 -9.62
CA ALA A 140 -15.22 6.12 -9.53
C ALA A 140 -15.05 6.83 -8.17
N THR A 141 -16.10 6.83 -7.34
CA THR A 141 -16.15 7.46 -6.01
C THR A 141 -16.45 6.41 -4.95
N MET A 142 -15.79 6.49 -3.79
CA MET A 142 -16.06 5.57 -2.67
C MET A 142 -17.12 6.16 -1.73
N GLY A 143 -18.12 5.35 -1.36
CA GLY A 143 -19.22 5.77 -0.49
C GLY A 143 -20.29 6.65 -1.17
N ARG A 144 -21.22 7.17 -0.37
CA ARG A 144 -22.28 8.10 -0.82
C ARG A 144 -22.17 9.40 -0.04
N GLY A 145 -22.06 10.53 -0.75
CA GLY A 145 -21.87 11.84 -0.13
C GLY A 145 -21.26 12.83 -1.10
N ASN A 146 -20.22 13.54 -0.65
CA ASN A 146 -19.48 14.47 -1.50
C ASN A 146 -18.58 13.71 -2.49
N ASP A 147 -18.75 13.95 -3.79
CA ASP A 147 -18.03 13.24 -4.84
C ASP A 147 -16.53 13.54 -4.90
N GLU A 148 -16.10 14.76 -4.57
CA GLU A 148 -14.68 15.12 -4.55
C GLU A 148 -13.94 14.31 -3.49
N LEU A 149 -14.51 14.24 -2.28
CA LEU A 149 -14.01 13.38 -1.22
C LEU A 149 -14.09 11.91 -1.63
N GLY A 150 -15.18 11.48 -2.27
CA GLY A 150 -15.34 10.11 -2.77
C GLY A 150 -14.24 9.68 -3.73
N LYS A 151 -13.78 10.58 -4.61
CA LYS A 151 -12.62 10.32 -5.51
C LYS A 151 -11.32 10.17 -4.74
N VAL A 152 -11.09 11.03 -3.75
CA VAL A 152 -9.90 10.94 -2.87
C VAL A 152 -9.89 9.61 -2.12
N LEU A 153 -11.05 9.19 -1.58
CA LEU A 153 -11.20 7.91 -0.89
C LEU A 153 -10.99 6.72 -1.82
N MET A 154 -11.54 6.75 -3.04
CA MET A 154 -11.34 5.67 -4.02
C MET A 154 -9.86 5.50 -4.38
N LYS A 155 -9.14 6.61 -4.61
CA LYS A 155 -7.69 6.58 -4.86
C LYS A 155 -6.93 6.00 -3.66
N GLY A 156 -7.25 6.45 -2.45
CA GLY A 156 -6.65 5.93 -1.22
C GLY A 156 -6.94 4.44 -1.00
N PHE A 157 -8.14 3.97 -1.36
CA PHE A 157 -8.52 2.56 -1.31
C PHE A 157 -7.70 1.71 -2.29
N LEU A 158 -7.62 2.11 -3.56
CA LEU A 158 -6.83 1.37 -4.56
C LEU A 158 -5.35 1.31 -4.19
N PHE A 159 -4.79 2.43 -3.71
CA PHE A 159 -3.45 2.44 -3.14
C PHE A 159 -3.35 1.46 -1.97
N ALA A 160 -4.26 1.47 -0.99
CA ALA A 160 -4.23 0.53 0.14
C ALA A 160 -4.29 -0.94 -0.29
N VAL A 161 -5.05 -1.27 -1.35
CA VAL A 161 -5.09 -2.63 -1.92
C VAL A 161 -3.70 -3.08 -2.39
N THR A 162 -2.90 -2.19 -2.98
CA THR A 162 -1.51 -2.48 -3.40
C THR A 162 -0.56 -2.79 -2.24
N GLN A 163 -1.00 -2.59 -1.00
CA GLN A 163 -0.19 -2.72 0.22
C GLN A 163 -0.65 -3.90 1.09
N LEU A 164 -1.61 -4.70 0.62
CA LEU A 164 -2.03 -5.92 1.30
C LEU A 164 -0.93 -6.97 1.20
N ASP A 165 -0.80 -7.76 2.27
CA ASP A 165 0.15 -8.88 2.33
C ASP A 165 -0.29 -10.00 1.36
N GLU A 166 -1.60 -10.23 1.24
CA GLU A 166 -2.23 -11.05 0.20
C GLU A 166 -3.05 -10.17 -0.76
N LEU A 167 -2.69 -10.15 -2.05
CA LEU A 167 -3.37 -9.37 -3.08
C LEU A 167 -4.64 -10.07 -3.58
N PRO A 168 -5.65 -9.33 -4.10
CA PRO A 168 -6.81 -9.96 -4.70
C PRO A 168 -6.42 -10.80 -5.92
N LYS A 169 -7.10 -11.92 -6.12
CA LYS A 169 -6.96 -12.72 -7.35
C LYS A 169 -7.45 -11.95 -8.57
N THR A 170 -8.59 -11.26 -8.43
CA THR A 170 -9.19 -10.46 -9.51
C THR A 170 -9.74 -9.14 -8.98
N MET A 171 -9.58 -8.07 -9.75
CA MET A 171 -10.30 -6.82 -9.58
C MET A 171 -11.24 -6.59 -10.76
N LEU A 172 -12.51 -6.33 -10.46
CA LEU A 172 -13.58 -6.13 -11.43
C LEU A 172 -14.01 -4.67 -11.43
N PHE A 173 -14.00 -4.04 -12.60
CA PHE A 173 -14.41 -2.65 -12.80
C PHE A 173 -15.63 -2.59 -13.70
N TYR A 174 -16.72 -2.01 -13.22
CA TYR A 174 -17.95 -1.87 -13.99
C TYR A 174 -18.69 -0.59 -13.62
N ASN A 175 -19.71 -0.25 -14.41
CA ASN A 175 -20.44 1.02 -14.30
C ASN A 175 -19.45 2.20 -14.21
N GLY A 176 -19.57 3.10 -13.23
CA GLY A 176 -18.68 4.26 -13.10
C GLY A 176 -17.22 3.88 -12.80
N GLY A 177 -16.98 2.69 -12.23
CA GLY A 177 -15.64 2.18 -11.94
C GLY A 177 -14.82 1.90 -13.20
N ALA A 178 -15.45 1.69 -14.36
CA ALA A 178 -14.74 1.48 -15.63
C ALA A 178 -13.76 2.62 -15.95
N THR A 179 -14.12 3.86 -15.58
CA THR A 179 -13.28 5.05 -15.79
C THR A 179 -11.93 5.01 -15.06
N LEU A 180 -11.80 4.21 -14.00
CA LEU A 180 -10.56 4.11 -13.22
C LEU A 180 -9.45 3.38 -13.96
N THR A 181 -9.82 2.53 -14.94
CA THR A 181 -8.88 1.71 -15.74
C THR A 181 -8.46 2.36 -17.05
N THR A 182 -8.93 3.59 -17.32
CA THR A 182 -8.75 4.28 -18.59
C THR A 182 -7.87 5.52 -18.47
N GLU A 183 -7.42 6.05 -19.60
CA GLU A 183 -6.62 7.28 -19.69
C GLU A 183 -7.17 8.41 -18.82
N GLY A 184 -6.29 9.10 -18.09
CA GLY A 184 -6.64 10.23 -17.23
C GLY A 184 -7.04 9.86 -15.80
N SER A 185 -7.11 8.57 -15.46
CA SER A 185 -7.33 8.14 -14.07
C SER A 185 -6.08 8.31 -13.21
N ASP A 186 -6.26 8.95 -12.05
CA ASP A 186 -5.23 9.14 -11.03
C ASP A 186 -4.75 7.85 -10.35
N SER A 187 -5.41 6.71 -10.63
CA SER A 187 -5.12 5.41 -10.02
C SER A 187 -4.47 4.43 -11.00
N LEU A 188 -4.17 4.84 -12.24
CA LEU A 188 -3.61 3.95 -13.27
C LEU A 188 -2.30 3.27 -12.84
N GLU A 189 -1.42 4.01 -12.18
CA GLU A 189 -0.11 3.46 -11.78
C GLU A 189 -0.25 2.42 -10.67
N ASP A 190 -1.18 2.61 -9.72
CA ASP A 190 -1.51 1.60 -8.71
C ASP A 190 -2.10 0.34 -9.35
N LEU A 191 -3.01 0.51 -10.32
CA LEU A 191 -3.64 -0.62 -11.03
C LEU A 191 -2.64 -1.39 -11.90
N LYS A 192 -1.75 -0.71 -12.63
CA LYS A 192 -0.67 -1.36 -13.39
C LYS A 192 0.29 -2.10 -12.46
N SER A 193 0.58 -1.54 -11.29
CA SER A 193 1.40 -2.21 -10.28
C SER A 193 0.74 -3.50 -9.77
N LEU A 194 -0.57 -3.49 -9.57
CA LEU A 194 -1.34 -4.70 -9.21
C LEU A 194 -1.31 -5.74 -10.32
N GLU A 195 -1.56 -5.33 -11.58
CA GLU A 195 -1.50 -6.22 -12.75
C GLU A 195 -0.10 -6.85 -12.91
N ALA A 196 0.96 -6.06 -12.73
CA ALA A 196 2.34 -6.54 -12.77
C ALA A 196 2.67 -7.53 -11.65
N GLN A 197 1.96 -7.46 -10.52
CA GLN A 197 2.04 -8.42 -9.41
C GLN A 197 1.09 -9.63 -9.62
N GLY A 198 0.45 -9.72 -10.78
CA GLY A 198 -0.36 -10.87 -11.20
C GLY A 198 -1.83 -10.77 -10.81
N VAL A 199 -2.31 -9.63 -10.31
CA VAL A 199 -3.74 -9.42 -10.10
C VAL A 199 -4.44 -9.32 -11.46
N THR A 200 -5.46 -10.14 -11.69
CA THR A 200 -6.25 -10.04 -12.92
C THR A 200 -7.15 -8.80 -12.84
N ILE A 201 -7.00 -7.86 -13.76
CA ILE A 201 -7.87 -6.67 -13.85
C ILE A 201 -8.83 -6.85 -15.02
N LYS A 202 -10.13 -6.74 -14.75
CA LYS A 202 -11.17 -6.84 -15.79
C LYS A 202 -12.11 -5.64 -15.77
N THR A 203 -12.41 -5.09 -16.94
CA THR A 203 -13.32 -3.95 -17.10
C THR A 203 -14.51 -4.28 -18.00
N CYS A 204 -15.71 -3.98 -17.54
CA CYS A 204 -16.95 -4.25 -18.28
C CYS A 204 -16.98 -3.52 -19.63
N GLY A 205 -17.01 -4.29 -20.73
CA GLY A 205 -17.00 -3.75 -22.10
C GLY A 205 -18.22 -2.90 -22.43
N THR A 206 -19.40 -3.25 -21.92
CA THR A 206 -20.62 -2.41 -22.08
C THR A 206 -20.43 -1.03 -21.48
N CYS A 207 -19.75 -0.93 -20.34
CA CYS A 207 -19.48 0.35 -19.67
C CYS A 207 -18.44 1.16 -20.44
N LEU A 208 -17.35 0.54 -20.90
CA LEU A 208 -16.36 1.20 -21.77
C LEU A 208 -17.02 1.78 -23.03
N ASN A 209 -17.85 0.99 -23.70
CA ASN A 209 -18.59 1.44 -24.87
C ASN A 209 -19.54 2.61 -24.55
N TYR A 210 -20.31 2.51 -23.45
CA TYR A 210 -21.25 3.55 -23.04
C TYR A 210 -20.56 4.90 -22.78
N TYR A 211 -19.38 4.89 -22.15
CA TYR A 211 -18.62 6.11 -21.87
C TYR A 211 -17.69 6.56 -23.02
N GLY A 212 -17.64 5.81 -24.14
CA GLY A 212 -16.72 6.11 -25.25
C GLY A 212 -15.24 5.94 -24.86
N LEU A 213 -14.94 4.96 -24.00
CA LEU A 213 -13.61 4.73 -23.42
C LEU A 213 -12.93 3.44 -23.92
N THR A 214 -13.52 2.72 -24.89
CA THR A 214 -13.01 1.42 -25.36
C THR A 214 -11.55 1.48 -25.81
N GLU A 215 -11.20 2.48 -26.63
CA GLU A 215 -9.81 2.70 -27.09
C GLU A 215 -8.90 3.38 -26.05
N LYS A 216 -9.45 3.72 -24.87
CA LYS A 216 -8.72 4.40 -23.79
C LYS A 216 -8.40 3.49 -22.62
N LEU A 217 -8.75 2.21 -22.69
CA LEU A 217 -8.39 1.22 -21.67
C LEU A 217 -6.86 1.12 -21.58
N CYS A 218 -6.33 1.34 -20.38
CA CYS A 218 -4.88 1.44 -20.15
C CYS A 218 -4.31 0.29 -19.30
N VAL A 219 -5.17 -0.51 -18.66
CA VAL A 219 -4.79 -1.62 -17.78
C VAL A 219 -5.92 -2.64 -17.74
N GLY A 220 -5.58 -3.94 -17.71
CA GLY A 220 -6.54 -5.03 -17.67
C GLY A 220 -7.14 -5.43 -19.01
N GLU A 221 -8.07 -6.38 -18.95
CA GLU A 221 -8.80 -6.92 -20.11
C GLU A 221 -10.29 -6.54 -20.10
N VAL A 222 -10.91 -6.56 -21.28
CA VAL A 222 -12.36 -6.35 -21.41
C VAL A 222 -13.12 -7.61 -20.98
N THR A 223 -14.15 -7.44 -20.16
CA THR A 223 -15.05 -8.51 -19.72
C THR A 223 -16.52 -8.16 -19.98
N ASN A 224 -17.44 -9.02 -19.55
CA ASN A 224 -18.87 -8.87 -19.63
C ASN A 224 -19.55 -9.22 -18.28
N MET A 225 -20.85 -8.98 -18.18
CA MET A 225 -21.59 -9.18 -16.93
C MET A 225 -21.65 -10.66 -16.49
N TYR A 226 -21.63 -11.61 -17.42
CA TYR A 226 -21.65 -13.03 -17.09
C TYR A 226 -20.36 -13.46 -16.37
N ASP A 227 -19.21 -13.10 -16.93
CA ASP A 227 -17.89 -13.36 -16.31
C ASP A 227 -17.72 -12.61 -14.98
N ILE A 228 -18.24 -11.38 -14.85
CA ILE A 228 -18.28 -10.65 -13.57
C ILE A 228 -19.01 -11.46 -12.49
N VAL A 229 -20.24 -11.91 -12.78
CA VAL A 229 -21.06 -12.67 -11.82
C VAL A 229 -20.40 -14.00 -11.49
N GLU A 230 -19.88 -14.73 -12.48
CA GLU A 230 -19.18 -15.98 -12.23
C GLU A 230 -17.94 -15.79 -11.35
N THR A 231 -17.15 -14.76 -11.64
CA THR A 231 -15.93 -14.45 -10.89
C THR A 231 -16.25 -14.11 -9.45
N MET A 232 -17.28 -13.28 -9.20
CA MET A 232 -17.73 -12.95 -7.85
C MET A 232 -18.30 -14.18 -7.12
N ALA A 233 -19.07 -15.03 -7.80
CA ALA A 233 -19.69 -16.22 -7.20
C ALA A 233 -18.68 -17.31 -6.82
N LYS A 234 -17.57 -17.42 -7.56
CA LYS A 234 -16.48 -18.38 -7.29
C LYS A 234 -15.51 -17.89 -6.20
N ALA A 235 -15.53 -16.60 -5.86
CA ALA A 235 -14.59 -16.05 -4.89
C ALA A 235 -14.96 -16.42 -3.44
N SER A 236 -13.97 -16.73 -2.62
CA SER A 236 -14.20 -16.98 -1.18
C SER A 236 -14.70 -15.72 -0.44
N LYS A 237 -14.38 -14.54 -0.97
CA LYS A 237 -14.70 -13.23 -0.41
C LYS A 237 -14.78 -12.19 -1.51
N VAL A 238 -15.74 -11.27 -1.40
CA VAL A 238 -15.86 -10.11 -2.27
C VAL A 238 -15.76 -8.84 -1.41
N ILE A 239 -14.83 -7.96 -1.77
CA ILE A 239 -14.67 -6.63 -1.16
C ILE A 239 -15.25 -5.61 -2.14
N LYS A 240 -16.11 -4.72 -1.65
CA LYS A 240 -16.75 -3.68 -2.45
C LYS A 240 -16.60 -2.31 -1.74
N PRO A 241 -15.84 -1.36 -2.31
CA PRO A 241 -15.70 -0.02 -1.76
C PRO A 241 -16.95 0.86 -1.97
#